data_AF-A0A2S3QCV7-F1
#
_entry.id   AF-A0A2S3QCV7-F1
#
_cell.length_a   1.000
_cell.length_b   1.000
_cell.length_c   1.000
_cell.angle_alpha   90.00
_cell.angle_beta   90.00
_cell.angle_gamma   90.00
#
_symmetry.space_group_name_H-M   'P 1'
#
loop_
_entity.id
_entity.type
_entity.pdbx_description
1 polymer ?
#
loop_
_entity_poly.entity_id
_entity_poly.type
_entity_poly.pdbx_seq_one_letter_code
_entity_poly.pdbx_strand_id
1 'polypeptide(L)'
;MVEHRHDMINDKMGKSSTTDRRGGWALTTGRNDPCPCGSGKKYKKCCIDKDPEHVKGQRRGLAELLDQALAMAERGQITQSIDTGEEIWQVIQQQNVTQVTAVPALRSKLRVWLSDYHDLLHNAMYTDRKMAGRCLNFIDGVLVRFKDWVSEEEASLRAARGDALFLMGNFVEGDEVFAALHHRYPNDPWPLIWWGDQYNPVFRWALPQPDKAVSLYQKARAMDEADDGIRRRWDDLMAWRSQNGIAP
;
A
#
# COMPACT_ATOMS: atom_id res chain seq x y z
N MET A 1 60.80 -29.14 -15.46
CA MET A 1 61.02 -29.52 -16.86
C MET A 1 61.39 -30.99 -16.91
N VAL A 2 60.43 -31.88 -17.16
CA VAL A 2 60.69 -33.18 -17.81
C VAL A 2 59.51 -33.42 -18.74
N GLU A 3 59.80 -33.43 -20.02
CA GLU A 3 58.90 -33.72 -21.12
C GLU A 3 58.59 -35.22 -21.24
N HIS A 4 57.34 -35.48 -21.65
CA HIS A 4 56.83 -36.44 -22.65
C HIS A 4 57.55 -37.75 -22.97
N ARG A 5 56.77 -38.83 -23.18
CA ARG A 5 56.21 -39.28 -24.49
C ARG A 5 55.33 -40.55 -24.30
N HIS A 6 54.06 -40.51 -24.76
CA HIS A 6 53.46 -41.30 -25.88
C HIS A 6 53.20 -42.78 -25.53
N ASP A 7 52.05 -43.45 -25.73
CA ASP A 7 50.97 -43.39 -26.72
C ASP A 7 49.73 -44.16 -26.17
N MET A 8 48.52 -43.62 -26.29
CA MET A 8 47.42 -44.01 -27.21
C MET A 8 46.61 -45.29 -26.91
N ILE A 9 45.28 -45.08 -26.83
CA ILE A 9 44.13 -45.87 -27.37
C ILE A 9 43.03 -46.19 -26.36
N ASN A 10 41.86 -45.57 -26.62
CA ASN A 10 40.52 -45.91 -26.14
C ASN A 10 40.07 -47.30 -26.65
N ASP A 11 39.40 -48.11 -25.82
CA ASP A 11 38.08 -48.64 -26.22
C ASP A 11 37.26 -49.24 -25.05
N LYS A 12 35.97 -48.89 -25.07
CA LYS A 12 34.75 -49.63 -24.67
C LYS A 12 34.56 -50.28 -23.29
N MET A 13 33.66 -49.63 -22.54
CA MET A 13 32.37 -50.14 -21.99
C MET A 13 32.24 -51.65 -21.68
N GLY A 14 31.80 -51.96 -20.45
CA GLY A 14 31.02 -53.19 -20.23
C GLY A 14 30.86 -53.75 -18.81
N LYS A 15 30.08 -53.06 -17.98
CA LYS A 15 29.13 -53.59 -16.97
C LYS A 15 29.60 -54.23 -15.64
N SER A 16 28.87 -53.77 -14.62
CA SER A 16 28.33 -54.52 -13.47
C SER A 16 29.15 -54.53 -12.19
N SER A 17 28.81 -53.61 -11.28
CA SER A 17 28.87 -53.90 -9.85
C SER A 17 27.54 -53.54 -9.19
N THR A 18 26.90 -54.57 -8.67
CA THR A 18 25.78 -54.56 -7.74
C THR A 18 26.28 -54.13 -6.37
N THR A 19 25.71 -53.09 -5.78
CA THR A 19 25.54 -52.97 -4.33
C THR A 19 24.31 -52.14 -3.99
N ASP A 20 23.36 -52.83 -3.39
CA ASP A 20 22.27 -52.31 -2.56
C ASP A 20 22.77 -51.32 -1.50
N ARG A 21 21.97 -50.28 -1.21
CA ARG A 21 21.66 -49.79 0.16
C ARG A 21 20.64 -48.64 0.16
N ARG A 22 19.45 -48.91 0.70
CA ARG A 22 18.65 -48.10 1.67
C ARG A 22 18.26 -46.63 1.36
N GLY A 23 16.94 -46.38 1.27
CA GLY A 23 16.25 -45.33 2.04
C GLY A 23 16.17 -43.88 1.51
N GLY A 24 14.93 -43.46 1.19
CA GLY A 24 14.46 -42.06 1.29
C GLY A 24 14.94 -41.07 0.22
N TRP A 25 14.20 -39.96 0.12
CA TRP A 25 14.47 -38.78 -0.73
C TRP A 25 14.06 -38.93 -2.21
N ALA A 26 12.85 -38.45 -2.53
CA ALA A 26 12.52 -38.06 -3.89
C ALA A 26 13.63 -37.13 -4.42
N LEU A 27 14.20 -37.48 -5.57
CA LEU A 27 15.31 -36.79 -6.23
C LEU A 27 14.93 -35.33 -6.54
N THR A 28 15.14 -34.42 -5.60
CA THR A 28 15.11 -32.98 -5.87
C THR A 28 16.31 -32.68 -6.77
N THR A 29 16.05 -32.33 -8.03
CA THR A 29 17.10 -31.94 -8.97
C THR A 29 17.91 -30.78 -8.37
N GLY A 30 19.23 -30.97 -8.22
CA GLY A 30 20.11 -29.95 -7.66
C GLY A 30 20.21 -28.72 -8.56
N ARG A 31 20.36 -27.54 -7.97
CA ARG A 31 20.42 -26.23 -8.67
C ARG A 31 21.40 -26.19 -9.86
N ASN A 32 22.52 -26.90 -9.77
CA ASN A 32 23.55 -26.92 -10.81
C ASN A 32 23.43 -28.10 -11.79
N ASP A 33 22.51 -29.04 -11.55
CA ASP A 33 22.35 -30.24 -12.35
C ASP A 33 21.75 -29.94 -13.73
N PRO A 34 21.92 -30.81 -14.73
CA PRO A 34 21.22 -30.69 -16.00
C PRO A 34 19.70 -30.61 -15.82
N CYS A 35 19.07 -29.69 -16.53
CA CYS A 35 17.65 -29.45 -16.37
C CYS A 35 16.80 -30.61 -16.94
N PRO A 36 15.81 -31.13 -16.20
CA PRO A 36 15.03 -32.30 -16.61
C PRO A 36 14.12 -32.05 -17.82
N CYS A 37 13.95 -30.79 -18.26
CA CYS A 37 13.20 -30.48 -19.47
C CYS A 37 13.94 -30.81 -20.79
N GLY A 38 15.16 -31.33 -20.71
CA GLY A 38 15.95 -31.72 -21.88
C GLY A 38 16.67 -30.57 -22.59
N SER A 39 16.67 -29.36 -22.02
CA SER A 39 17.31 -28.19 -22.65
C SER A 39 18.85 -28.22 -22.68
N GLY A 40 19.48 -29.15 -21.96
CA GLY A 40 20.94 -29.21 -21.78
C GLY A 40 21.53 -28.10 -20.88
N LYS A 41 20.70 -27.18 -20.38
CA LYS A 41 21.13 -26.09 -19.47
C LYS A 41 21.13 -26.58 -18.01
N LYS A 42 21.90 -25.91 -17.13
CA LYS A 42 21.80 -26.11 -15.67
C LYS A 42 20.39 -25.76 -15.18
N TYR A 43 19.87 -26.47 -14.18
CA TYR A 43 18.52 -26.30 -13.66
C TYR A 43 18.24 -24.85 -13.27
N LYS A 44 19.18 -24.22 -12.54
CA LYS A 44 19.13 -22.80 -12.14
C LYS A 44 19.11 -21.77 -13.28
N LYS A 45 19.41 -22.20 -14.52
CA LYS A 45 19.42 -21.33 -15.71
C LYS A 45 18.30 -21.70 -16.70
N CYS A 46 17.34 -22.52 -16.27
CA CYS A 46 16.29 -23.01 -17.17
C CYS A 46 14.91 -23.08 -16.50
N CYS A 47 14.61 -24.16 -15.79
CA CYS A 47 13.27 -24.39 -15.24
C CYS A 47 13.11 -24.01 -13.78
N ILE A 48 14.18 -23.57 -13.09
CA ILE A 48 14.08 -23.24 -11.65
C ILE A 48 13.02 -22.18 -11.37
N ASP A 49 12.96 -21.10 -12.15
CA ASP A 49 11.98 -20.02 -11.96
C ASP A 49 10.59 -20.38 -12.51
N LYS A 50 10.47 -21.57 -13.13
CA LYS A 50 9.21 -22.11 -13.67
C LYS A 50 8.69 -23.26 -12.81
N ASP A 51 9.46 -23.72 -11.83
CA ASP A 51 9.09 -24.77 -10.91
C ASP A 51 8.05 -24.22 -9.94
N PRO A 52 6.81 -24.75 -9.92
CA PRO A 52 5.76 -24.27 -9.03
C PRO A 52 6.16 -24.29 -7.55
N GLU A 53 7.02 -25.23 -7.14
CA GLU A 53 7.52 -25.30 -5.75
C GLU A 53 8.62 -24.25 -5.49
N HIS A 54 9.45 -23.93 -6.49
CA HIS A 54 10.42 -22.83 -6.37
C HIS A 54 9.74 -21.46 -6.37
N VAL A 55 8.73 -21.28 -7.22
CA VAL A 55 7.91 -20.07 -7.31
C VAL A 55 7.14 -19.84 -6.00
N LYS A 56 6.65 -20.89 -5.34
CA LYS A 56 6.10 -20.80 -3.98
C LYS A 56 7.13 -20.36 -2.94
N GLY A 57 8.37 -20.82 -3.06
CA GLY A 57 9.48 -20.48 -2.15
C GLY A 57 10.13 -19.10 -2.38
N GLN A 58 9.75 -18.38 -3.44
CA GLN A 58 10.25 -17.03 -3.78
C GLN A 58 9.29 -15.89 -3.42
N ARG A 59 8.09 -16.17 -2.88
CA ARG A 59 7.25 -15.11 -2.30
C ARG A 59 7.92 -14.60 -1.03
N ARG A 60 8.39 -13.35 -1.05
CA ARG A 60 8.87 -12.66 0.15
C ARG A 60 7.80 -12.79 1.24
N GLY A 61 8.23 -13.16 2.45
CA GLY A 61 7.31 -13.22 3.59
C GLY A 61 6.80 -11.81 3.92
N LEU A 62 5.58 -11.71 4.46
CA LEU A 62 5.00 -10.40 4.85
C LEU A 62 5.95 -9.58 5.72
N ALA A 63 6.65 -10.22 6.66
CA ALA A 63 7.64 -9.54 7.51
C ALA A 63 8.78 -8.90 6.71
N GLU A 64 9.31 -9.59 5.70
CA GLU A 64 10.38 -9.09 4.84
C GLU A 64 9.91 -7.93 3.98
N LEU A 65 8.69 -8.02 3.43
CA LEU A 65 8.11 -6.93 2.65
C LEU A 65 7.87 -5.68 3.50
N LEU A 66 7.35 -5.84 4.72
CA LEU A 66 7.16 -4.73 5.65
C LEU A 66 8.49 -4.05 6.00
N ASP A 67 9.55 -4.83 6.27
CA ASP A 67 10.88 -4.28 6.54
C ASP A 67 11.44 -3.49 5.35
N GLN A 68 11.22 -3.97 4.13
CA GLN A 68 11.62 -3.25 2.92
C GLN A 68 10.84 -1.94 2.74
N ALA A 69 9.52 -1.97 2.92
CA ALA A 69 8.68 -0.78 2.76
C ALA A 69 9.01 0.32 3.78
N LEU A 70 9.21 -0.05 5.05
CA LEU A 70 9.59 0.90 6.10
C LEU A 70 10.96 1.54 5.78
N ALA A 71 11.94 0.75 5.34
CA ALA A 71 13.25 1.27 4.94
C ALA A 71 13.19 2.18 3.69
N MET A 72 12.25 1.95 2.76
CA MET A 72 12.02 2.83 1.61
C MET A 72 11.39 4.16 2.02
N ALA A 73 10.44 4.14 2.97
CA ALA A 73 9.81 5.33 3.52
C ALA A 73 10.85 6.24 4.20
N GLU A 74 11.76 5.68 5.01
CA GLU A 74 12.87 6.42 5.63
C GLU A 74 13.80 7.10 4.61
N ARG A 75 13.90 6.56 3.39
CA ARG A 75 14.74 7.08 2.31
C ARG A 75 14.00 8.00 1.34
N GLY A 76 12.71 8.25 1.56
CA GLY A 76 11.88 9.10 0.69
C GLY A 76 11.63 8.54 -0.72
N GLN A 77 11.67 7.21 -0.91
CA GLN A 77 11.53 6.57 -2.21
C GLN A 77 10.05 6.39 -2.63
N ILE A 78 9.31 7.51 -2.76
CA ILE A 78 7.84 7.56 -2.91
C ILE A 78 7.28 6.55 -3.93
N THR A 79 7.75 6.56 -5.18
CA THR A 79 7.20 5.67 -6.23
C THR A 79 7.40 4.18 -5.91
N GLN A 80 8.60 3.81 -5.43
CA GLN A 80 8.91 2.43 -5.08
C GLN A 80 8.12 1.98 -3.85
N SER A 81 7.90 2.88 -2.88
CA SER A 81 7.04 2.63 -1.72
C SER A 81 5.58 2.38 -2.13
N ILE A 82 5.08 3.07 -3.15
CA ILE A 82 3.72 2.88 -3.66
C ILE A 82 3.55 1.46 -4.24
N ASP A 83 4.46 1.04 -5.13
CA ASP A 83 4.39 -0.27 -5.80
C ASP A 83 4.61 -1.43 -4.81
N THR A 84 5.60 -1.29 -3.91
CA THR A 84 5.85 -2.27 -2.85
C THR A 84 4.66 -2.38 -1.90
N GLY A 85 4.00 -1.26 -1.61
CA GLY A 85 2.81 -1.25 -0.77
C GLY A 85 1.63 -1.99 -1.40
N GLU A 86 1.46 -1.96 -2.71
CA GLU A 86 0.43 -2.77 -3.37
C GLU A 86 0.71 -4.27 -3.26
N GLU A 87 1.96 -4.69 -3.42
CA GLU A 87 2.37 -6.07 -3.22
C GLU A 87 2.05 -6.53 -1.79
N ILE A 88 2.42 -5.70 -0.79
CA ILE A 88 2.10 -5.97 0.62
C ILE A 88 0.60 -6.08 0.82
N TRP A 89 -0.18 -5.16 0.26
CA TRP A 89 -1.63 -5.17 0.37
C TRP A 89 -2.25 -6.44 -0.21
N GLN A 90 -1.82 -6.87 -1.40
CA GLN A 90 -2.26 -8.13 -2.02
C GLN A 90 -1.92 -9.35 -1.16
N VAL A 91 -0.73 -9.37 -0.55
CA VAL A 91 -0.35 -10.42 0.40
C VAL A 91 -1.27 -10.41 1.62
N ILE A 92 -1.48 -9.26 2.26
CA ILE A 92 -2.36 -9.12 3.43
C ILE A 92 -3.78 -9.60 3.12
N GLN A 93 -4.30 -9.31 1.93
CA GLN A 93 -5.63 -9.75 1.50
C GLN A 93 -5.78 -11.28 1.49
N GLN A 94 -4.70 -12.01 1.20
CA GLN A 94 -4.65 -13.48 1.18
C GLN A 94 -4.41 -14.11 2.56
N GLN A 95 -4.03 -13.33 3.58
CA GLN A 95 -3.72 -13.84 4.92
C GLN A 95 -4.94 -13.83 5.85
N ASN A 96 -4.93 -14.72 6.84
CA ASN A 96 -5.80 -14.61 8.00
C ASN A 96 -5.26 -13.52 8.93
N VAL A 97 -5.89 -12.34 8.90
CA VAL A 97 -5.46 -11.17 9.68
C VAL A 97 -5.32 -11.51 11.16
N THR A 98 -6.24 -12.28 11.75
CA THR A 98 -6.16 -12.68 13.16
C THR A 98 -4.84 -13.39 13.50
N GLN A 99 -4.36 -14.27 12.61
CA GLN A 99 -3.08 -14.95 12.81
C GLN A 99 -1.87 -14.02 12.63
N VAL A 100 -1.88 -13.17 11.59
CA VAL A 100 -0.84 -12.16 11.36
C VAL A 100 -0.70 -11.25 12.58
N THR A 101 -1.84 -10.83 13.11
CA THR A 101 -1.93 -9.90 14.23
C THR A 101 -1.63 -10.51 15.60
N ALA A 102 -1.64 -11.84 15.72
CA ALA A 102 -1.28 -12.54 16.94
C ALA A 102 0.23 -12.51 17.24
N VAL A 103 1.06 -12.23 16.22
CA VAL A 103 2.52 -12.12 16.36
C VAL A 103 2.88 -10.66 16.69
N PRO A 104 3.34 -10.33 17.92
CA PRO A 104 3.49 -8.93 18.35
C PRO A 104 4.43 -8.10 17.47
N ALA A 105 5.57 -8.65 17.08
CA ALA A 105 6.53 -7.95 16.22
C ALA A 105 5.94 -7.63 14.83
N LEU A 106 5.15 -8.55 14.27
CA LEU A 106 4.50 -8.38 12.97
C LEU A 106 3.33 -7.39 13.08
N ARG A 107 2.56 -7.47 14.16
CA ARG A 107 1.50 -6.53 14.53
C ARG A 107 2.00 -5.09 14.54
N SER A 108 3.10 -4.81 15.23
CA SER A 108 3.64 -3.44 15.31
C SER A 108 4.07 -2.92 13.94
N LYS A 109 4.82 -3.71 13.17
CA LYS A 109 5.24 -3.35 11.81
C LYS A 109 4.05 -3.09 10.89
N LEU A 110 3.03 -3.94 10.96
CA LEU A 110 1.82 -3.81 10.16
C LEU A 110 1.05 -2.53 10.50
N ARG A 111 0.91 -2.18 11.77
CA ARG A 111 0.23 -0.93 12.17
C ARG A 111 0.95 0.30 11.60
N VAL A 112 2.27 0.36 11.74
CA VAL A 112 3.07 1.48 11.21
C VAL A 112 2.92 1.55 9.69
N TRP A 113 3.09 0.42 9.00
CA TRP A 113 2.96 0.38 7.54
C TRP A 113 1.56 0.77 7.05
N LEU A 114 0.48 0.36 7.72
CA LEU A 114 -0.89 0.75 7.35
C LEU A 114 -1.07 2.27 7.38
N SER A 115 -0.52 2.94 8.40
CA SER A 115 -0.55 4.40 8.52
C SER A 115 0.30 5.07 7.46
N ASP A 116 1.57 4.66 7.33
CA ASP A 116 2.51 5.28 6.39
C ASP A 116 2.04 5.13 4.94
N TYR A 117 1.49 3.95 4.60
CA TYR A 117 0.99 3.68 3.26
C TYR A 117 -0.30 4.43 2.96
N HIS A 118 -1.19 4.60 3.95
CA HIS A 118 -2.34 5.50 3.84
C HIS A 118 -1.89 6.92 3.50
N ASP A 119 -0.97 7.48 4.29
CA ASP A 119 -0.51 8.86 4.13
C ASP A 119 0.20 9.05 2.79
N LEU A 120 0.96 8.05 2.35
CA LEU A 120 1.60 8.04 1.04
C LEU A 120 0.57 8.12 -0.09
N LEU A 121 -0.47 7.27 -0.06
CA LEU A 121 -1.53 7.27 -1.08
C LEU A 121 -2.38 8.55 -1.04
N HIS A 122 -2.72 9.01 0.17
CA HIS A 122 -3.51 10.23 0.39
C HIS A 122 -2.78 11.46 -0.13
N ASN A 123 -1.47 11.57 0.10
CA ASN A 123 -0.68 12.66 -0.47
C ASN A 123 -0.55 12.54 -2.00
N ALA A 124 -0.33 11.33 -2.52
CA ALA A 124 -0.14 11.09 -3.94
C ALA A 124 -1.37 11.43 -4.79
N MET A 125 -2.59 11.27 -4.29
CA MET A 125 -3.81 11.56 -5.07
C MET A 125 -4.02 13.06 -5.37
N TYR A 126 -3.38 13.96 -4.62
CA TYR A 126 -3.43 15.39 -4.91
C TYR A 126 -2.52 15.81 -6.07
N THR A 127 -1.50 15.02 -6.39
CA THR A 127 -0.59 15.26 -7.51
C THR A 127 -0.93 14.40 -8.73
N ASP A 128 -1.43 13.18 -8.52
CA ASP A 128 -1.96 12.30 -9.56
C ASP A 128 -3.33 11.75 -9.17
N ARG A 129 -4.39 12.30 -9.78
CA ARG A 129 -5.78 11.89 -9.54
C ARG A 129 -6.03 10.41 -9.80
N LYS A 130 -5.20 9.72 -10.59
CA LYS A 130 -5.32 8.26 -10.79
C LYS A 130 -5.06 7.49 -9.49
N MET A 131 -4.35 8.09 -8.52
CA MET A 131 -4.10 7.48 -7.22
C MET A 131 -5.32 7.51 -6.30
N ALA A 132 -6.33 8.36 -6.56
CA ALA A 132 -7.53 8.44 -5.74
C ALA A 132 -8.26 7.08 -5.64
N GLY A 133 -8.37 6.35 -6.77
CA GLY A 133 -8.97 5.01 -6.76
C GLY A 133 -8.16 3.98 -5.96
N ARG A 134 -6.82 4.07 -5.98
CA ARG A 134 -5.93 3.19 -5.20
C ARG A 134 -6.09 3.49 -3.70
N CYS A 135 -6.10 4.77 -3.33
CA CYS A 135 -6.33 5.25 -1.97
C CYS A 135 -7.69 4.77 -1.44
N LEU A 136 -8.76 4.98 -2.21
CA LEU A 136 -10.12 4.55 -1.86
C LEU A 136 -10.21 3.04 -1.60
N ASN A 137 -9.68 2.22 -2.52
CA ASN A 137 -9.69 0.77 -2.39
C ASN A 137 -8.90 0.27 -1.16
N PHE A 138 -7.77 0.92 -0.86
CA PHE A 138 -6.98 0.61 0.32
C PHE A 138 -7.75 0.95 1.60
N ILE A 139 -8.27 2.18 1.71
CA ILE A 139 -9.02 2.66 2.87
C ILE A 139 -10.24 1.77 3.16
N ASP A 140 -11.05 1.45 2.14
CA ASP A 140 -12.24 0.61 2.32
C ASP A 140 -11.87 -0.77 2.86
N GLY A 141 -10.80 -1.36 2.33
CA GLY A 141 -10.33 -2.65 2.84
C GLY A 141 -9.74 -2.57 4.25
N VAL A 142 -9.08 -1.47 4.62
CA VAL A 142 -8.58 -1.25 5.99
C VAL A 142 -9.73 -1.11 6.97
N LEU A 143 -10.72 -0.26 6.67
CA LEU A 143 -11.90 -0.03 7.52
C LEU A 143 -12.74 -1.31 7.72
N VAL A 144 -12.71 -2.25 6.77
CA VAL A 144 -13.39 -3.54 6.91
C VAL A 144 -12.56 -4.54 7.72
N ARG A 145 -11.27 -4.71 7.38
CA ARG A 145 -10.43 -5.80 7.91
C ARG A 145 -9.76 -5.47 9.25
N PHE A 146 -9.53 -4.20 9.51
CA PHE A 146 -8.74 -3.69 10.64
C PHE A 146 -9.52 -2.69 11.50
N LYS A 147 -10.87 -2.69 11.43
CA LYS A 147 -11.72 -1.71 12.13
C LYS A 147 -11.38 -1.51 13.61
N ASP A 148 -11.04 -2.59 14.32
CA ASP A 148 -10.74 -2.55 15.76
C ASP A 148 -9.31 -2.06 16.06
N TRP A 149 -8.48 -1.91 15.03
CA TRP A 149 -7.07 -1.51 15.12
C TRP A 149 -6.84 -0.07 14.75
N VAL A 150 -7.72 0.48 13.90
CA VAL A 150 -7.62 1.84 13.37
C VAL A 150 -8.64 2.77 14.00
N SER A 151 -9.11 2.47 15.21
CA SER A 151 -10.17 3.26 15.86
C SER A 151 -9.74 4.70 16.15
N GLU A 152 -8.45 4.93 16.40
CA GLU A 152 -7.88 6.26 16.62
C GLU A 152 -7.74 7.03 15.29
N GLU A 153 -7.47 6.32 14.20
CA GLU A 153 -7.27 6.86 12.85
C GLU A 153 -8.56 6.85 12.00
N GLU A 154 -9.67 6.29 12.50
CA GLU A 154 -10.90 6.03 11.73
C GLU A 154 -11.45 7.30 11.10
N ALA A 155 -11.45 8.41 11.85
CA ALA A 155 -11.96 9.69 11.35
C ALA A 155 -11.14 10.19 10.15
N SER A 156 -9.81 10.16 10.26
CA SER A 156 -8.88 10.58 9.21
C SER A 156 -8.97 9.68 7.98
N LEU A 157 -9.05 8.35 8.16
CA LEU A 157 -9.25 7.39 7.06
C LEU A 157 -10.56 7.67 6.31
N ARG A 158 -11.65 7.91 7.03
CA ARG A 158 -12.94 8.25 6.41
C ARG A 158 -12.91 9.60 5.71
N ALA A 159 -12.22 10.61 6.26
CA ALA A 159 -12.03 11.88 5.59
C ALA A 159 -11.25 11.72 4.26
N ALA A 160 -10.16 10.95 4.27
CA ALA A 160 -9.40 10.61 3.08
C ALA A 160 -10.22 9.83 2.04
N ARG A 161 -11.15 8.97 2.48
CA ARG A 161 -12.14 8.33 1.60
C ARG A 161 -13.01 9.37 0.88
N GLY A 162 -13.50 10.37 1.62
CA GLY A 162 -14.27 11.49 1.07
C GLY A 162 -13.47 12.30 0.05
N ASP A 163 -12.25 12.68 0.41
CA ASP A 163 -11.32 13.39 -0.49
C ASP A 163 -11.12 12.63 -1.81
N ALA A 164 -10.88 11.31 -1.74
CA ALA A 164 -10.69 10.47 -2.93
C ALA A 164 -11.92 10.46 -3.83
N LEU A 165 -13.12 10.35 -3.26
CA LEU A 165 -14.39 10.40 -4.02
C LEU A 165 -14.58 11.74 -4.72
N PHE A 166 -14.26 12.85 -4.06
CA PHE A 166 -14.29 14.19 -4.65
C PHE A 166 -13.32 14.33 -5.83
N LEU A 167 -12.08 13.86 -5.66
CA LEU A 167 -11.08 13.87 -6.74
C LEU A 167 -11.48 13.01 -7.95
N MET A 168 -12.26 11.96 -7.71
CA MET A 168 -12.83 11.08 -8.75
C MET A 168 -14.11 11.63 -9.39
N GLY A 169 -14.66 12.73 -8.88
CA GLY A 169 -15.92 13.31 -9.38
C GLY A 169 -17.19 12.70 -8.78
N ASN A 170 -17.06 11.81 -7.79
CA ASN A 170 -18.16 11.15 -7.11
C ASN A 170 -18.69 12.03 -5.95
N PHE A 171 -19.12 13.24 -6.27
CA PHE A 171 -19.41 14.28 -5.28
C PHE A 171 -20.52 13.94 -4.29
N VAL A 172 -21.57 13.24 -4.76
CA VAL A 172 -22.70 12.84 -3.92
C VAL A 172 -22.24 11.85 -2.84
N GLU A 173 -21.50 10.81 -3.23
CA GLU A 173 -20.97 9.83 -2.28
C GLU A 173 -19.94 10.47 -1.34
N GLY A 174 -19.11 11.40 -1.85
CA GLY A 174 -18.20 12.18 -1.03
C GLY A 174 -18.93 13.01 0.03
N ASP A 175 -20.00 13.70 -0.34
CA ASP A 175 -20.86 14.43 0.60
C ASP A 175 -21.47 13.52 1.66
N GLU A 176 -21.94 12.34 1.28
CA GLU A 176 -22.49 11.35 2.22
C GLU A 176 -21.45 10.88 3.23
N VAL A 177 -20.19 10.70 2.80
CA VAL A 177 -19.07 10.36 3.71
C VAL A 177 -18.87 11.44 4.77
N PHE A 178 -18.76 12.70 4.37
CA PHE A 178 -18.54 13.80 5.32
C PHE A 178 -19.74 14.05 6.22
N ALA A 179 -20.96 13.93 5.69
CA ALA A 179 -22.18 14.01 6.48
C ALA A 179 -22.24 12.91 7.55
N ALA A 180 -21.92 11.67 7.18
CA ALA A 180 -21.85 10.55 8.13
C ALA A 180 -20.74 10.75 9.17
N LEU A 181 -19.61 11.32 8.76
CA LEU A 181 -18.50 11.62 9.65
C LEU A 181 -18.88 12.67 10.70
N HIS A 182 -19.51 13.77 10.27
CA HIS A 182 -20.01 14.79 11.18
C HIS A 182 -21.09 14.24 12.13
N HIS A 183 -21.99 13.38 11.63
CA HIS A 183 -22.98 12.71 12.48
C HIS A 183 -22.33 11.81 13.54
N ARG A 184 -21.25 11.11 13.17
CA ARG A 184 -20.51 10.22 14.07
C ARG A 184 -19.73 10.98 15.15
N TYR A 185 -19.18 12.14 14.80
CA TYR A 185 -18.39 12.98 15.69
C TYR A 185 -19.04 14.38 15.80
N PRO A 186 -20.21 14.51 16.46
CA PRO A 186 -21.02 15.73 16.43
C PRO A 186 -20.39 16.92 17.16
N ASN A 187 -19.44 16.66 18.07
CA ASN A 187 -18.74 17.68 18.85
C ASN A 187 -17.33 17.97 18.32
N ASP A 188 -16.92 17.31 17.23
CA ASP A 188 -15.64 17.53 16.58
C ASP A 188 -15.85 18.48 15.38
N PRO A 189 -15.16 19.62 15.32
CA PRO A 189 -15.26 20.52 14.17
C PRO A 189 -14.59 19.94 12.91
N TRP A 190 -13.62 19.03 13.04
CA TRP A 190 -12.78 18.57 11.91
C TRP A 190 -13.54 17.96 10.73
N PRO A 191 -14.58 17.13 10.92
CA PRO A 191 -15.42 16.65 9.82
C PRO A 191 -16.00 17.78 8.96
N LEU A 192 -16.42 18.90 9.57
CA LEU A 192 -16.92 20.07 8.85
C LEU A 192 -15.81 20.83 8.14
N ILE A 193 -14.62 20.88 8.73
CA ILE A 193 -13.43 21.49 8.12
C ILE A 193 -13.03 20.74 6.85
N TRP A 194 -12.85 19.42 6.95
CA TRP A 194 -12.46 18.57 5.82
C TRP A 194 -13.53 18.59 4.72
N TRP A 195 -14.80 18.68 5.11
CA TRP A 195 -15.89 18.84 4.14
C TRP A 195 -15.85 20.19 3.44
N GLY A 196 -15.64 21.28 4.19
CA GLY A 196 -15.51 22.63 3.65
C GLY A 196 -14.34 22.77 2.69
N ASP A 197 -13.22 22.09 2.98
CA ASP A 197 -12.02 22.06 2.14
C ASP A 197 -12.30 21.58 0.71
N GLN A 198 -13.29 20.70 0.50
CA GLN A 198 -13.66 20.21 -0.84
C GLN A 198 -14.31 21.28 -1.73
N TYR A 199 -14.94 22.26 -1.09
CA TYR A 199 -15.67 23.36 -1.72
C TYR A 199 -14.88 24.66 -1.75
N ASN A 200 -13.76 24.72 -1.03
CA ASN A 200 -12.95 25.91 -0.88
C ASN A 200 -12.08 26.15 -2.14
N PRO A 201 -12.28 27.26 -2.87
CA PRO A 201 -11.50 27.62 -4.06
C PRO A 201 -10.04 27.98 -3.79
N VAL A 202 -9.54 27.93 -2.56
CA VAL A 202 -8.13 28.19 -2.24
C VAL A 202 -7.35 26.92 -1.90
N PHE A 203 -8.02 25.84 -1.48
CA PHE A 203 -7.35 24.71 -0.81
C PHE A 203 -7.28 23.43 -1.67
N ARG A 204 -8.42 22.82 -2.00
CA ARG A 204 -8.48 21.55 -2.76
C ARG A 204 -9.54 21.67 -3.86
N TRP A 205 -9.11 21.89 -5.10
CA TRP A 205 -10.00 22.16 -6.24
C TRP A 205 -10.66 20.89 -6.81
N ALA A 206 -11.57 20.29 -6.06
CA ALA A 206 -12.44 19.23 -6.57
C ALA A 206 -13.75 19.80 -7.13
N LEU A 207 -14.46 20.62 -6.35
CA LEU A 207 -15.75 21.22 -6.74
C LEU A 207 -15.95 22.59 -6.07
N PRO A 208 -15.37 23.67 -6.61
CA PRO A 208 -15.46 24.99 -5.97
C PRO A 208 -16.91 25.47 -5.80
N GLN A 209 -17.36 25.61 -4.55
CA GLN A 209 -18.66 26.19 -4.17
C GLN A 209 -18.45 27.06 -2.92
N PRO A 210 -17.98 28.31 -3.07
CA PRO A 210 -17.51 29.10 -1.95
C PRO A 210 -18.59 29.36 -0.89
N ASP A 211 -19.86 29.49 -1.27
CA ASP A 211 -20.97 29.67 -0.30
C ASP A 211 -21.21 28.41 0.56
N LYS A 212 -21.03 27.22 -0.03
CA LYS A 212 -21.12 25.95 0.70
C LYS A 212 -19.94 25.81 1.66
N ALA A 213 -18.73 26.17 1.23
CA ALA A 213 -17.55 26.22 2.09
C ALA A 213 -17.75 27.17 3.28
N VAL A 214 -18.26 28.39 3.04
CA VAL A 214 -18.62 29.35 4.10
C VAL A 214 -19.59 28.73 5.11
N SER A 215 -20.66 28.11 4.63
CA SER A 215 -21.67 27.50 5.48
C SER A 215 -21.11 26.38 6.38
N LEU A 216 -20.16 25.60 5.86
CA LEU A 216 -19.51 24.51 6.61
C LEU A 216 -18.52 25.06 7.64
N TYR A 217 -17.68 26.03 7.26
CA TYR A 217 -16.73 26.65 8.17
C TYR A 217 -17.43 27.47 9.27
N GLN A 218 -18.55 28.13 9.00
CA GLN A 218 -19.36 28.81 10.03
C GLN A 218 -19.85 27.82 11.10
N LYS A 219 -20.33 26.64 10.69
CA LYS A 219 -20.73 25.58 11.63
C LYS A 219 -19.54 25.09 12.45
N ALA A 220 -18.38 24.90 11.83
CA ALA A 220 -17.16 24.47 12.53
C ALA A 220 -16.69 25.53 13.55
N ARG A 221 -16.68 26.81 13.17
CA ARG A 221 -16.32 27.94 14.06
C ARG A 221 -17.28 28.08 15.25
N ALA A 222 -18.55 27.75 15.07
CA ALA A 222 -19.51 27.76 16.17
C ALA A 222 -19.24 26.68 17.22
N MET A 223 -18.46 25.65 16.87
CA MET A 223 -18.03 24.58 17.79
C MET A 223 -16.72 24.93 18.48
N ASP A 224 -15.75 25.44 17.71
CA ASP A 224 -14.46 25.90 18.21
C ASP A 224 -13.97 27.09 17.39
N GLU A 225 -14.12 28.31 17.94
CA GLU A 225 -13.65 29.51 17.25
C GLU A 225 -12.13 29.70 17.35
N ALA A 226 -11.48 29.06 18.34
CA ALA A 226 -10.06 29.23 18.61
C ALA A 226 -9.17 28.28 17.77
N ASP A 227 -9.75 27.30 17.08
CA ASP A 227 -9.01 26.39 16.22
C ASP A 227 -8.33 27.14 15.04
N ASP A 228 -7.00 27.14 15.05
CA ASP A 228 -6.17 27.79 14.04
C ASP A 228 -6.39 27.22 12.63
N GLY A 229 -6.73 25.92 12.54
CA GLY A 229 -7.02 25.24 11.29
C GLY A 229 -8.26 25.80 10.60
N ILE A 230 -9.32 26.09 11.37
CA ILE A 230 -10.55 26.73 10.88
C ILE A 230 -10.28 28.19 10.53
N ARG A 231 -9.62 28.93 11.43
CA ARG A 231 -9.34 30.35 11.26
C ARG A 231 -8.59 30.63 9.97
N ARG A 232 -7.50 29.89 9.70
CA ARG A 232 -6.72 30.06 8.47
C ARG A 232 -7.55 29.81 7.20
N ARG A 233 -8.32 28.72 7.16
CA ARG A 233 -9.17 28.39 5.99
C ARG A 233 -10.26 29.42 5.75
N TRP A 234 -10.82 29.95 6.84
CA TRP A 234 -11.80 31.03 6.79
C TRP A 234 -11.18 32.30 6.22
N ASP A 235 -10.05 32.74 6.78
CA ASP A 235 -9.36 33.96 6.36
C ASP A 235 -8.94 33.88 4.88
N ASP A 236 -8.38 32.75 4.46
CA ASP A 236 -8.01 32.49 3.06
C ASP A 236 -9.23 32.57 2.13
N LEU A 237 -10.37 31.96 2.52
CA LEU A 237 -11.61 31.99 1.75
C LEU A 237 -12.19 33.40 1.67
N MET A 238 -12.20 34.15 2.78
CA MET A 238 -12.71 35.52 2.82
C MET A 238 -11.84 36.46 1.98
N ALA A 239 -10.52 36.33 2.05
CA ALA A 239 -9.58 37.07 1.21
C ALA A 239 -9.84 36.78 -0.27
N TRP A 240 -10.01 35.51 -0.64
CA TRP A 240 -10.36 35.12 -2.00
C TRP A 240 -11.71 35.70 -2.46
N ARG A 241 -12.76 35.66 -1.61
CA ARG A 241 -14.07 36.24 -1.94
C ARG A 241 -13.96 37.75 -2.20
N SER A 242 -13.26 38.47 -1.32
CA SER A 242 -13.03 39.91 -1.47
C SER A 242 -12.29 40.24 -2.77
N GLN A 243 -11.26 39.48 -3.13
CA GLN A 243 -10.50 39.66 -4.37
C GLN A 243 -11.37 39.41 -5.63
N ASN A 244 -12.39 38.58 -5.51
CA ASN A 244 -13.31 38.23 -6.60
C ASN A 244 -14.64 39.02 -6.56
N GLY A 245 -14.74 40.05 -5.72
CA GLY A 245 -15.96 40.89 -5.62
C GLY A 245 -17.18 40.16 -5.06
N ILE A 246 -16.97 39.06 -4.35
CA ILE A 246 -18.02 38.27 -3.72
C ILE A 246 -18.20 38.77 -2.29
N ALA A 247 -19.43 39.10 -1.91
CA ALA A 247 -19.73 39.53 -0.54
C ALA A 247 -19.34 38.45 0.50
N PRO A 248 -18.94 38.83 1.72
CA PRO A 248 -18.59 37.88 2.78
C PRO A 248 -19.69 36.84 3.04
#